data_AF-A0A955B4C8-F1
#
_entry.id   AF-A0A955B4C8-F1
#
_cell.length_a   1.000
_cell.length_b   1.000
_cell.length_c   1.000
_cell.angle_alpha   90.00
_cell.angle_beta   90.00
_cell.angle_gamma   90.00
#
_symmetry.space_group_name_H-M   'P 1'
#
loop_
_entity.id
_entity.type
_entity.pdbx_description
1 polymer ?
#
loop_
_entity_poly.entity_id
_entity_poly.type
_entity_poly.pdbx_seq_one_letter_code
_entity_poly.pdbx_strand_id
1 'polypeptide(L)'
;RAEDDRGYVSVSRDGLTWEAKRAWSWDDGTPLTMSTTQQHWLTHSDGLFLVYTRKDPSNESVIRWRSPLWLAQVDTEKRCLIKSTERVVLPLVGDGINDPDSVALMGNFDVTNVSPHESWVTVGEWMPRGGYRGDVLLARIHWSRPNRLPLW
;
A
#
# COMPACT_ATOMS: atom_id res chain seq x y z
N ARG A 1 9.25 -8.87 -6.35
CA ARG A 1 8.87 -8.03 -7.51
C ARG A 1 8.68 -8.92 -8.73
N ALA A 2 7.65 -8.66 -9.53
CA ALA A 2 7.34 -9.45 -10.73
C ALA A 2 7.67 -8.74 -12.05
N GLU A 3 7.91 -7.42 -12.03
CA GLU A 3 8.29 -6.58 -13.19
C GLU A 3 7.34 -6.68 -14.40
N ASP A 4 6.06 -6.96 -14.14
CA ASP A 4 4.97 -7.09 -15.12
C ASP A 4 3.81 -6.14 -14.83
N ASP A 5 4.11 -5.04 -14.12
CA ASP A 5 3.18 -4.01 -13.66
C ASP A 5 2.00 -4.51 -12.80
N ARG A 6 2.16 -5.66 -12.14
CA ARG A 6 1.12 -6.27 -11.30
C ARG A 6 1.63 -6.65 -9.92
N GLY A 7 0.78 -6.39 -8.92
CA GLY A 7 0.86 -7.03 -7.62
C GLY A 7 0.05 -8.30 -7.58
N TYR A 8 0.44 -9.19 -6.68
CA TYR A 8 -0.11 -10.53 -6.62
C TYR A 8 -0.51 -10.92 -5.20
N VAL A 9 -1.52 -11.78 -5.14
CA VAL A 9 -1.95 -12.51 -3.96
C VAL A 9 -2.03 -14.00 -4.30
N SER A 10 -1.67 -14.85 -3.34
CA SER A 10 -1.99 -16.27 -3.39
C SER A 10 -2.49 -16.71 -2.02
N VAL A 11 -3.17 -17.84 -1.97
CA VAL A 11 -3.69 -18.44 -0.75
C VAL A 11 -3.14 -19.85 -0.63
N SER A 12 -3.00 -20.30 0.60
CA SER A 12 -2.59 -21.65 0.95
C SER A 12 -3.33 -22.07 2.22
N ARG A 13 -3.64 -23.37 2.32
CA ARG A 13 -4.26 -23.95 3.53
C ARG A 13 -3.25 -24.43 4.56
N ASP A 14 -2.02 -24.73 4.11
CA ASP A 14 -0.96 -25.35 4.90
C ASP A 14 0.32 -24.49 4.97
N GLY A 15 0.39 -23.38 4.22
CA GLY A 15 1.56 -22.53 4.09
C GLY A 15 2.67 -23.12 3.19
N LEU A 16 2.49 -24.33 2.66
CA LEU A 16 3.48 -25.06 1.87
C LEU A 16 3.04 -25.19 0.41
N THR A 17 1.76 -25.51 0.21
CA THR A 17 1.13 -25.69 -1.09
C THR A 17 0.29 -24.47 -1.41
N TRP A 18 0.68 -23.74 -2.45
CA TRP A 18 0.05 -22.47 -2.82
C TRP A 18 -0.77 -22.63 -4.10
N GLU A 19 -1.92 -21.95 -4.13
CA GLU A 19 -2.66 -21.78 -5.39
C GLU A 19 -1.88 -20.90 -6.38
N ALA A 20 -2.29 -20.92 -7.64
CA ALA A 20 -1.74 -20.01 -8.65
C ALA A 20 -1.94 -18.56 -8.20
N LYS A 21 -0.88 -17.75 -8.30
CA LYS A 21 -0.92 -16.32 -7.97
C LYS A 21 -2.00 -15.61 -8.80
N ARG A 22 -2.77 -14.74 -8.17
CA ARG A 22 -3.77 -13.88 -8.78
C ARG A 22 -3.28 -12.44 -8.75
N ALA A 23 -3.32 -11.76 -9.89
CA ALA A 23 -2.99 -10.34 -9.95
C ALA A 23 -4.09 -9.54 -9.24
N TRP A 24 -3.70 -8.48 -8.53
CA TRP A 24 -4.67 -7.59 -7.90
C TRP A 24 -5.57 -6.91 -8.94
N SER A 25 -6.83 -6.82 -8.58
CA SER A 25 -7.85 -6.05 -9.29
C SER A 25 -8.70 -5.31 -8.28
N TRP A 26 -9.49 -4.36 -8.77
CA TRP A 26 -10.64 -3.83 -8.04
C TRP A 26 -11.76 -4.86 -7.97
N ASP A 27 -12.74 -4.60 -7.12
CA ASP A 27 -13.96 -5.37 -6.92
C ASP A 27 -14.91 -5.36 -8.13
N ASP A 28 -14.76 -4.37 -9.00
CA ASP A 28 -15.38 -4.32 -10.34
C ASP A 28 -14.62 -5.14 -11.41
N GLY A 29 -13.49 -5.77 -11.05
CA GLY A 29 -12.65 -6.56 -11.94
C GLY A 29 -11.60 -5.76 -12.71
N THR A 30 -11.59 -4.43 -12.60
CA THR A 30 -10.59 -3.58 -13.25
C THR A 30 -9.18 -3.92 -12.74
N PRO A 31 -8.19 -4.19 -13.61
CA PRO A 31 -6.83 -4.49 -13.18
C PRO A 31 -6.17 -3.35 -12.40
N LEU A 32 -5.34 -3.71 -11.42
CA LEU A 32 -4.58 -2.74 -10.63
C LEU A 32 -3.12 -2.67 -11.09
N THR A 33 -2.73 -1.57 -11.70
CA THR A 33 -1.36 -1.36 -12.20
C THR A 33 -0.42 -0.90 -11.08
N MET A 34 0.66 -1.65 -10.85
CA MET A 34 1.65 -1.32 -9.81
C MET A 34 3.05 -1.91 -10.07
N SER A 35 4.10 -1.19 -9.66
CA SER A 35 5.51 -1.63 -9.83
C SER A 35 6.00 -2.61 -8.74
N THR A 36 5.11 -3.04 -7.83
CA THR A 36 5.37 -3.97 -6.71
C THR A 36 6.61 -3.71 -5.88
N THR A 37 6.94 -2.45 -5.58
CA THR A 37 8.11 -2.18 -4.72
C THR A 37 7.96 -2.81 -3.34
N GLN A 38 6.82 -2.57 -2.70
CA GLN A 38 6.39 -3.17 -1.45
C GLN A 38 4.87 -3.09 -1.35
N GLN A 39 4.30 -4.03 -0.61
CA GLN A 39 2.92 -4.03 -0.15
C GLN A 39 2.90 -4.72 1.20
N HIS A 40 2.16 -4.21 2.16
CA HIS A 40 2.08 -4.77 3.51
C HIS A 40 0.64 -5.05 3.89
N TRP A 41 0.43 -6.15 4.59
CA TRP A 41 -0.85 -6.44 5.21
C TRP A 41 -1.05 -5.52 6.42
N LEU A 42 -2.28 -5.02 6.55
CA LEU A 42 -2.78 -4.42 7.78
C LEU A 42 -3.95 -5.26 8.26
N THR A 43 -3.76 -6.02 9.33
CA THR A 43 -4.77 -6.92 9.87
C THR A 43 -5.60 -6.22 10.94
N HIS A 44 -6.93 -6.31 10.82
CA HIS A 44 -7.88 -5.85 11.83
C HIS A 44 -8.96 -6.92 12.05
N SER A 45 -9.55 -7.00 13.24
CA SER A 45 -10.61 -7.98 13.52
C SER A 45 -11.89 -7.79 12.67
N ASP A 46 -12.01 -6.66 11.99
CA ASP A 46 -13.15 -6.33 11.12
C ASP A 46 -12.80 -6.47 9.62
N GLY A 47 -11.55 -6.82 9.28
CA GLY A 47 -11.15 -7.02 7.89
C GLY A 47 -9.64 -7.07 7.67
N LEU A 48 -9.26 -7.55 6.49
CA LEU A 48 -7.90 -7.48 5.99
C LEU A 48 -7.75 -6.27 5.08
N PHE A 49 -6.67 -5.53 5.22
CA PHE A 49 -6.37 -4.37 4.40
C PHE A 49 -4.98 -4.50 3.79
N LEU A 50 -4.77 -3.85 2.66
CA LEU A 50 -3.48 -3.78 1.97
C LEU A 50 -2.99 -2.33 1.99
N VAL A 51 -1.75 -2.11 2.42
CA VAL A 51 -1.03 -0.84 2.26
C VAL A 51 -0.06 -0.98 1.08
N TYR A 52 -0.15 -0.09 0.10
CA TYR A 52 0.55 -0.25 -1.18
C TYR A 52 0.73 1.07 -1.94
N THR A 53 1.53 1.00 -3.01
CA THR A 53 1.63 2.03 -4.06
C THR A 53 1.01 1.52 -5.36
N ARG A 54 0.35 2.37 -6.14
CA ARG A 54 -0.19 2.04 -7.47
C ARG A 54 -0.01 3.20 -8.44
N LYS A 55 -0.15 2.92 -9.73
CA LYS A 55 -0.32 3.98 -10.74
C LYS A 55 -1.58 4.78 -10.45
N ASP A 56 -1.48 6.09 -10.56
CA ASP A 56 -2.58 7.04 -10.39
C ASP A 56 -2.37 8.26 -11.32
N PRO A 57 -3.43 8.93 -11.80
CA PRO A 57 -3.28 10.14 -12.60
C PRO A 57 -2.48 11.27 -11.93
N SER A 58 -2.33 11.25 -10.60
CA SER A 58 -1.50 12.23 -9.86
C SER A 58 0.00 11.93 -9.86
N ASN A 59 0.43 10.73 -10.25
CA ASN A 59 1.81 10.26 -10.08
C ASN A 59 2.44 9.65 -11.34
N GLU A 60 1.86 9.91 -12.52
CA GLU A 60 2.25 9.22 -13.77
C GLU A 60 3.74 9.36 -14.11
N SER A 61 4.35 10.50 -13.80
CA SER A 61 5.77 10.78 -14.05
C SER A 61 6.67 10.38 -12.87
N VAL A 62 6.10 9.98 -11.72
CA VAL A 62 6.87 9.51 -10.55
C VAL A 62 7.41 8.12 -10.83
N ILE A 63 8.72 7.95 -10.70
CA ILE A 63 9.39 6.67 -10.94
C ILE A 63 8.73 5.54 -10.14
N ARG A 64 8.20 4.55 -10.88
CA ARG A 64 7.55 3.34 -10.32
C ARG A 64 6.35 3.66 -9.42
N TRP A 65 5.77 4.85 -9.55
CA TRP A 65 4.62 5.31 -8.77
C TRP A 65 4.86 5.22 -7.25
N ARG A 66 6.09 5.49 -6.80
CA ARG A 66 6.51 5.35 -5.39
C ARG A 66 5.98 6.44 -4.47
N SER A 67 4.89 7.10 -4.82
CA SER A 67 4.15 8.03 -3.98
C SER A 67 2.79 8.29 -4.65
N PRO A 68 1.67 8.41 -3.92
CA PRO A 68 1.51 8.27 -2.46
C PRO A 68 1.47 6.82 -1.98
N LEU A 69 1.35 6.63 -0.65
CA LEU A 69 0.92 5.35 -0.05
C LEU A 69 -0.60 5.32 0.11
N TRP A 70 -1.20 4.22 -0.31
CA TRP A 70 -2.63 3.96 -0.24
C TRP A 70 -2.93 2.82 0.74
N LEU A 71 -4.16 2.78 1.23
CA LEU A 71 -4.75 1.69 2.00
C LEU A 71 -6.11 1.35 1.39
N ALA A 72 -6.38 0.07 1.14
CA ALA A 72 -7.73 -0.39 0.77
C ALA A 72 -8.06 -1.71 1.48
N GLN A 73 -9.34 -1.94 1.75
CA GLN A 73 -9.82 -3.22 2.27
C GLN A 73 -9.76 -4.30 1.18
N VAL A 74 -9.45 -5.52 1.59
CA VAL A 74 -9.38 -6.69 0.72
C VAL A 74 -10.66 -7.50 0.87
N ASP A 75 -11.31 -7.81 -0.25
CA ASP A 75 -12.33 -8.85 -0.30
C ASP A 75 -11.60 -10.20 -0.33
N THR A 76 -11.61 -10.91 0.80
CA THR A 76 -10.86 -12.17 0.95
C THR A 76 -11.49 -13.35 0.21
N GLU A 77 -12.78 -13.26 -0.13
CA GLU A 77 -13.47 -14.30 -0.91
C GLU A 77 -13.16 -14.16 -2.40
N LYS A 78 -13.29 -12.93 -2.93
CA LYS A 78 -13.00 -12.64 -4.35
C LYS A 78 -11.51 -12.47 -4.64
N ARG A 79 -10.71 -12.18 -3.61
CA ARG A 79 -9.26 -11.89 -3.68
C ARG A 79 -8.97 -10.67 -4.57
N CYS A 80 -9.62 -9.56 -4.24
CA CYS A 80 -9.48 -8.25 -4.88
C CYS A 80 -9.54 -7.13 -3.84
N LEU A 81 -9.24 -5.89 -4.24
CA LEU A 81 -9.37 -4.71 -3.39
C LEU A 81 -10.74 -4.06 -3.58
N ILE A 82 -11.34 -3.58 -2.49
CA ILE A 82 -12.63 -2.89 -2.52
C ILE A 82 -12.38 -1.41 -2.81
N LYS A 83 -12.69 -0.95 -4.03
CA LYS A 83 -12.28 0.37 -4.52
C LYS A 83 -12.81 1.53 -3.69
N SER A 84 -14.04 1.43 -3.22
CA SER A 84 -14.70 2.47 -2.41
C SER A 84 -14.07 2.67 -1.02
N THR A 85 -13.21 1.75 -0.58
CA THR A 85 -12.51 1.81 0.71
C THR A 85 -11.11 2.41 0.61
N GLU A 86 -10.63 2.69 -0.60
CA GLU A 86 -9.28 3.21 -0.79
C GLU A 86 -9.13 4.60 -0.13
N ARG A 87 -8.09 4.77 0.67
CA ARG A 87 -7.70 6.04 1.29
C ARG A 87 -6.20 6.27 1.14
N VAL A 88 -5.81 7.54 1.07
CA VAL A 88 -4.40 7.94 1.17
C VAL A 88 -3.94 7.77 2.61
N VAL A 89 -2.83 7.07 2.82
CA VAL A 89 -2.15 6.91 4.11
C VAL A 89 -1.12 8.02 4.31
N LEU A 90 -0.25 8.18 3.31
CA LEU A 90 0.71 9.29 3.23
C LEU A 90 0.59 9.91 1.85
N PRO A 91 0.31 11.23 1.77
CA PRO A 91 0.05 11.89 0.50
C PRO A 91 1.31 12.05 -0.33
N LEU A 92 1.11 12.29 -1.63
CA LEU A 92 2.15 12.75 -2.51
C LEU A 92 2.39 14.22 -2.18
N VAL A 93 3.63 14.57 -1.86
CA VAL A 93 4.08 15.95 -1.66
C VAL A 93 4.91 16.34 -2.87
N GLY A 94 4.52 17.43 -3.55
CA GLY A 94 5.12 17.88 -4.81
C GLY A 94 4.19 17.71 -6.02
N ASP A 95 4.73 17.80 -7.23
CA ASP A 95 3.99 17.62 -8.49
C ASP A 95 4.45 16.33 -9.19
N GLY A 96 3.64 15.28 -9.09
CA GLY A 96 3.94 13.97 -9.69
C GLY A 96 3.83 13.90 -11.21
N ILE A 97 3.50 15.02 -11.88
CA ILE A 97 3.28 15.10 -13.32
C ILE A 97 4.31 16.02 -13.98
N ASN A 98 4.38 17.28 -13.55
CA ASN A 98 5.21 18.30 -14.21
C ASN A 98 6.58 18.48 -13.55
N ASP A 99 6.74 18.10 -12.27
CA ASP A 99 8.01 18.20 -11.55
C ASP A 99 8.28 16.94 -10.68
N PRO A 100 8.33 15.75 -11.30
CA PRO A 100 8.44 14.49 -10.58
C PRO A 100 9.76 14.34 -9.81
N ASP A 101 10.78 15.10 -10.18
CA ASP A 101 12.08 15.09 -9.51
C ASP A 101 12.06 15.82 -8.15
N SER A 102 11.05 16.66 -7.92
CA SER A 102 10.77 17.28 -6.61
C SER A 102 9.99 16.37 -5.65
N VAL A 103 9.39 15.28 -6.15
CA VAL A 103 8.55 14.39 -5.34
C VAL A 103 9.41 13.49 -4.47
N ALA A 104 9.10 13.45 -3.17
CA ALA A 104 9.70 12.50 -2.26
C ALA A 104 9.21 11.07 -2.56
N LEU A 105 10.16 10.16 -2.75
CA LEU A 105 9.89 8.77 -3.10
C LEU A 105 9.79 7.94 -1.82
N MET A 106 8.66 7.26 -1.64
CA MET A 106 8.44 6.37 -0.51
C MET A 106 9.41 5.18 -0.61
N GLY A 107 10.28 5.06 0.39
CA GLY A 107 11.27 4.01 0.53
C GLY A 107 10.66 2.67 0.91
N ASN A 108 11.29 1.97 1.84
CA ASN A 108 10.66 0.84 2.48
C ASN A 108 9.75 1.35 3.60
N PHE A 109 8.55 0.80 3.70
CA PHE A 109 7.59 1.11 4.75
C PHE A 109 7.23 -0.14 5.53
N ASP A 110 6.64 0.06 6.70
CA ASP A 110 6.11 -1.03 7.51
C ASP A 110 4.80 -0.62 8.18
N VAL A 111 4.05 -1.63 8.60
CA VAL A 111 2.73 -1.49 9.22
C VAL A 111 2.74 -2.15 10.59
N THR A 112 2.29 -1.44 11.61
CA THR A 112 2.25 -1.95 12.99
C THR A 112 0.89 -1.67 13.63
N ASN A 113 0.24 -2.68 14.19
CA ASN A 113 -0.91 -2.47 15.07
C ASN A 113 -0.39 -2.08 16.47
N VAL A 114 -0.50 -0.80 16.83
CA VAL A 114 0.10 -0.28 18.08
C VAL A 114 -0.86 -0.36 19.27
N SER A 115 -2.16 -0.39 19.01
CA SER A 115 -3.20 -0.60 20.03
C SER A 115 -4.46 -1.18 19.38
N PRO A 116 -5.48 -1.57 20.15
CA PRO A 116 -6.76 -1.96 19.58
C PRO A 116 -7.39 -0.88 18.69
N HIS A 117 -7.17 0.41 18.97
CA HIS A 117 -7.81 1.50 18.23
C HIS A 117 -6.90 2.18 17.21
N GLU A 118 -5.68 1.69 17.02
CA GLU A 118 -4.70 2.41 16.23
C GLU A 118 -3.66 1.51 15.57
N SER A 119 -3.40 1.79 14.30
CA SER A 119 -2.31 1.19 13.53
C SER A 119 -1.45 2.28 12.91
N TRP A 120 -0.15 2.02 12.80
CA TRP A 120 0.83 2.94 12.24
C TRP A 120 1.34 2.44 10.91
N VAL A 121 1.61 3.39 10.02
CA VAL A 121 2.41 3.16 8.81
C VAL A 121 3.61 4.08 8.88
N THR A 122 4.81 3.50 8.91
CA THR A 122 6.07 4.25 8.97
C THR A 122 6.83 4.06 7.67
N VAL A 123 7.42 5.13 7.15
CA VAL A 123 8.22 5.08 5.92
C VAL A 123 9.38 6.07 6.00
N GLY A 124 10.55 5.67 5.49
CA GLY A 124 11.59 6.64 5.12
C GLY A 124 11.35 7.08 3.68
N GLU A 125 11.19 8.37 3.44
CA GLU A 125 11.12 8.93 2.10
C GLU A 125 12.44 9.56 1.67
N TRP A 126 12.64 9.72 0.37
CA TRP A 126 13.89 10.22 -0.19
C TRP A 126 13.69 10.98 -1.49
N MET A 127 14.37 12.11 -1.62
CA MET A 127 14.42 12.97 -2.80
C MET A 127 15.81 12.87 -3.46
N PRO A 128 16.02 11.97 -4.44
CA PRO A 128 17.31 11.79 -5.11
C PRO A 128 17.85 13.07 -5.74
N ARG A 129 16.99 13.80 -6.45
CA ARG A 129 17.37 15.01 -7.19
C ARG A 129 17.29 16.28 -6.34
N GLY A 130 16.63 16.21 -5.18
CA GLY A 130 16.57 17.27 -4.17
C GLY A 130 17.77 17.31 -3.22
N GLY A 131 18.95 16.88 -3.67
CA GLY A 131 20.16 16.82 -2.83
C GLY A 131 20.17 15.67 -1.83
N TYR A 132 19.57 14.53 -2.17
CA TYR A 132 19.54 13.30 -1.35
C TYR A 132 18.91 13.48 0.04
N ARG A 133 17.99 14.44 0.18
CA ARG A 133 17.24 14.68 1.42
C ARG A 133 16.15 13.63 1.61
N GLY A 134 15.66 13.49 2.83
CA GLY A 134 14.59 12.56 3.16
C GLY A 134 14.10 12.75 4.58
N ASP A 135 12.88 12.33 4.81
CA ASP A 135 12.21 12.39 6.10
C ASP A 135 11.80 10.98 6.55
N VAL A 136 11.59 10.81 7.85
CA VAL A 136 10.91 9.64 8.41
C VAL A 136 9.48 10.07 8.72
N LEU A 137 8.54 9.47 8.00
CA LEU A 137 7.13 9.79 8.11
C LEU A 137 6.39 8.71 8.90
N LEU A 138 5.36 9.16 9.63
CA LEU A 138 4.42 8.32 10.37
C LEU A 138 3.00 8.74 10.00
N ALA A 139 2.20 7.79 9.54
CA ALA A 139 0.75 7.93 9.47
C ALA A 139 0.07 7.11 10.57
N ARG A 140 -0.98 7.68 11.16
CA ARG A 140 -1.80 7.04 12.19
C ARG A 140 -3.17 6.72 11.60
N ILE A 141 -3.54 5.45 11.63
CA ILE A 141 -4.86 4.95 11.22
C ILE A 141 -5.65 4.74 12.50
N HIS A 142 -6.70 5.53 12.69
CA HIS A 142 -7.59 5.43 13.84
C HIS A 142 -8.81 4.56 13.50
N TRP A 143 -9.08 3.56 14.34
CA TRP A 143 -10.19 2.63 14.16
C TRP A 143 -11.39 3.00 15.04
N SER A 144 -12.56 3.07 14.43
CA SER A 144 -13.83 3.31 15.14
C SER A 144 -14.26 2.14 16.03
N ARG A 145 -13.72 0.94 15.77
CA ARG A 145 -13.94 -0.28 16.57
C ARG A 145 -12.58 -0.86 16.96
N PRO A 146 -12.46 -1.46 18.16
CA PRO A 146 -11.20 -2.04 18.59
C PRO A 146 -10.86 -3.30 17.77
N ASN A 147 -9.60 -3.39 17.34
CA ASN A 147 -8.97 -4.59 16.84
C ASN A 147 -8.90 -5.63 17.96
N ARG A 148 -9.52 -6.79 17.73
CA ARG A 148 -9.57 -7.92 18.67
C ARG A 148 -8.56 -9.03 18.34
N LEU A 149 -7.73 -8.84 17.31
CA LEU A 149 -6.64 -9.77 17.00
C LEU A 149 -5.47 -9.58 17.98
N PRO A 150 -4.65 -10.62 18.21
CA PRO A 150 -3.38 -10.45 18.90
C PRO A 150 -2.52 -9.37 18.24
N LEU A 151 -1.87 -8.52 19.06
CA LEU A 151 -0.99 -7.44 18.61
C LEU A 151 0.49 -7.84 18.53
N TRP A 152 0.77 -9.14 18.66
CA TRP A 152 2.10 -9.73 18.77
C TRP A 152 2.33 -10.79 17.71
#